data_AF-A0A2W7BXI5-F1
#
_entry.id   AF-A0A2W7BXI5-F1
#
_cell.length_a   1.000
_cell.length_b   1.000
_cell.length_c   1.000
_cell.angle_alpha   90.00
_cell.angle_beta   90.00
_cell.angle_gamma   90.00
#
_symmetry.space_group_name_H-M   'P 1'
#
loop_
_entity.id
_entity.type
_entity.pdbx_description
1 polymer ?
#
loop_
_entity_poly.entity_id
_entity_poly.type
_entity_poly.pdbx_seq_one_letter_code
_entity_poly.pdbx_strand_id
1 'polypeptide(L)'
;MLVVGTAAYGYCGADYAEPFSKMFSELATKHGDLLYADFKEGVTGHPLQADNDHPNAAGDAIIVRNMLPMVEALLAQVQPH
;
A
#
# COMPACT_ATOMS: atom_id res chain seq x y z
N MET A 1 -12.31 -5.64 6.44
CA MET A 1 -10.92 -5.33 6.87
C MET A 1 -10.19 -4.69 5.69
N LEU A 2 -8.96 -4.18 5.86
CA LEU A 2 -8.18 -3.52 4.80
C LEU A 2 -6.84 -4.24 4.63
N VAL A 3 -6.57 -4.72 3.42
CA VAL A 3 -5.27 -5.25 3.01
C VAL A 3 -4.43 -4.10 2.44
N VAL A 4 -3.22 -3.93 2.96
CA VAL A 4 -2.23 -2.96 2.47
C VAL A 4 -1.10 -3.73 1.81
N GLY A 5 -0.96 -3.55 0.50
CA GLY A 5 0.07 -4.18 -0.32
C GLY A 5 1.32 -3.33 -0.48
N THR A 6 2.32 -3.91 -1.14
CA THR A 6 3.55 -3.23 -1.54
C THR A 6 4.17 -3.95 -2.73
N ALA A 7 4.99 -3.25 -3.51
CA ALA A 7 5.76 -3.84 -4.59
C ALA A 7 7.05 -4.49 -4.08
N ALA A 8 7.46 -5.60 -4.70
CA ALA A 8 8.81 -6.12 -4.50
C ALA A 8 9.84 -5.16 -5.10
N TYR A 9 11.06 -5.19 -4.56
CA TYR A 9 12.17 -4.45 -5.16
C TYR A 9 12.48 -4.97 -6.57
N GLY A 10 12.87 -4.07 -7.49
CA GLY A 10 13.17 -4.42 -8.87
C GLY A 10 14.33 -5.42 -9.03
N TYR A 11 15.27 -5.46 -8.07
CA TYR A 11 16.38 -6.42 -8.08
C TYR A 11 15.94 -7.86 -7.75
N CYS A 12 14.70 -8.11 -7.32
CA CYS A 12 14.19 -9.45 -7.05
C CYS A 12 13.85 -10.24 -8.32
N GLY A 13 13.79 -9.60 -9.49
CA GLY A 13 13.40 -10.23 -10.75
C GLY A 13 11.89 -10.45 -10.91
N ALA A 14 11.43 -10.56 -12.16
CA ALA A 14 10.00 -10.64 -12.48
C ALA A 14 9.32 -11.88 -11.89
N ASP A 15 10.00 -13.02 -11.90
CA ASP A 15 9.50 -14.30 -11.37
C ASP A 15 9.17 -14.26 -9.87
N TYR A 16 9.72 -13.29 -9.14
CA TYR A 16 9.36 -13.02 -7.75
C TYR A 16 8.41 -11.82 -7.61
N ALA A 17 8.72 -10.71 -8.30
CA ALA A 17 8.04 -9.44 -8.08
C ALA A 17 6.55 -9.47 -8.46
N GLU A 18 6.21 -10.17 -9.56
CA GLU A 18 4.82 -10.28 -10.01
C GLU A 18 3.97 -11.13 -9.05
N PRO A 19 4.36 -12.39 -8.71
CA PRO A 19 3.60 -13.17 -7.73
C PRO A 19 3.48 -12.50 -6.36
N PHE A 20 4.55 -11.84 -5.91
CA PHE A 20 4.57 -11.13 -4.62
C PHE A 20 3.50 -10.02 -4.58
N SER A 21 3.49 -9.15 -5.59
CA SER A 21 2.55 -8.02 -5.63
C SER A 21 1.11 -8.51 -5.84
N LYS A 22 0.92 -9.57 -6.63
CA LYS A 22 -0.39 -10.19 -6.92
C LYS A 22 -1.03 -10.81 -5.68
N MET A 23 -0.24 -11.39 -4.77
CA MET A 23 -0.74 -12.03 -3.55
C MET A 23 -1.66 -11.11 -2.73
N PHE A 24 -1.35 -9.81 -2.65
CA PHE A 24 -2.16 -8.86 -1.86
C PHE A 24 -3.59 -8.70 -2.41
N SER A 25 -3.74 -8.61 -3.73
CA SER A 25 -5.07 -8.50 -4.35
C SER A 25 -5.85 -9.81 -4.29
N GLU A 26 -5.16 -10.95 -4.38
CA GLU A 26 -5.75 -12.28 -4.19
C GLU A 26 -6.27 -12.46 -2.75
N LEU A 27 -5.51 -12.02 -1.74
CA LEU A 27 -5.95 -12.05 -0.34
C LEU A 27 -7.16 -11.16 -0.10
N ALA A 28 -7.14 -9.91 -0.59
CA ALA A 28 -8.28 -9.01 -0.45
C ALA A 28 -9.56 -9.59 -1.08
N THR A 29 -9.44 -10.15 -2.29
CA THR A 29 -10.56 -10.81 -2.98
C THR A 29 -11.07 -12.02 -2.21
N LYS A 30 -10.17 -12.89 -1.73
CA LYS A 30 -10.52 -14.11 -0.99
C LYS A 30 -11.31 -13.82 0.28
N HIS A 31 -11.01 -12.70 0.95
CA HIS A 31 -11.61 -12.34 2.24
C HIS A 31 -12.72 -11.29 2.13
N GLY A 32 -12.97 -10.74 0.94
CA GLY A 32 -13.94 -9.66 0.75
C GLY A 32 -13.49 -8.34 1.39
N ASP A 33 -12.17 -8.14 1.49
CA ASP A 33 -11.57 -6.98 2.13
C ASP A 33 -11.30 -5.85 1.14
N LEU A 34 -11.21 -4.63 1.67
CA LEU A 34 -10.70 -3.49 0.92
C LEU A 34 -9.22 -3.70 0.59
N LEU A 35 -8.76 -3.11 -0.52
CA LEU A 35 -7.37 -3.19 -0.96
C LEU A 35 -6.77 -1.80 -1.16
N TYR A 36 -5.66 -1.53 -0.49
CA TYR A 36 -4.72 -0.47 -0.86
C TYR A 36 -3.47 -1.15 -1.44
N ALA A 37 -3.29 -1.09 -2.77
CA ALA A 37 -2.41 -2.01 -3.49
C ALA A 37 -0.90 -1.75 -3.26
N ASP A 38 -0.49 -0.49 -3.06
CA ASP A 38 0.90 -0.14 -2.82
C ASP A 38 1.04 0.94 -1.74
N PHE A 39 1.62 0.56 -0.61
CA PHE A 39 1.87 1.44 0.52
C PHE A 39 2.74 2.66 0.18
N LYS A 40 3.69 2.51 -0.75
CA LYS A 40 4.62 3.59 -1.14
C LYS A 40 4.13 4.36 -2.36
N GLU A 41 2.85 4.19 -2.76
CA GLU A 41 2.27 4.89 -3.90
C GLU A 41 2.45 6.41 -3.77
N GLY A 42 3.10 7.01 -4.77
CA GLY A 42 3.38 8.45 -4.81
C GLY A 42 4.60 8.91 -4.00
N VAL A 43 5.35 7.99 -3.36
CA VAL A 43 6.61 8.29 -2.65
C VAL A 43 7.84 7.68 -3.34
N THR A 44 7.62 6.68 -4.21
CA THR A 44 8.69 6.08 -5.02
C THR A 44 9.43 7.15 -5.82
N GLY A 45 10.70 7.36 -5.47
CA GLY A 45 11.54 8.38 -6.11
C GLY A 45 11.28 9.81 -5.62
N HIS A 46 11.01 10.00 -4.31
CA HIS A 46 11.00 11.26 -3.50
C HIS A 46 9.61 11.56 -2.90
N PRO A 47 9.51 11.97 -1.61
CA PRO A 47 10.57 12.35 -0.66
C PRO A 47 10.98 11.20 0.30
N LEU A 48 12.28 10.89 0.31
CA LEU A 48 12.87 9.75 1.02
C LEU A 48 13.93 10.20 2.05
N GLN A 49 14.35 9.28 2.91
CA GLN A 49 15.51 9.40 3.80
C GLN A 49 16.82 9.28 3.00
N ALA A 50 17.95 9.44 3.68
CA ALA A 50 19.29 9.39 3.07
C ALA A 50 19.63 8.04 2.41
N ASP A 51 18.89 6.98 2.74
CA ASP A 51 19.04 5.66 2.15
C ASP A 51 18.33 5.48 0.80
N ASN A 52 17.56 6.47 0.35
CA ASN A 52 16.76 6.42 -0.87
C ASN A 52 15.74 5.26 -0.92
N ASP A 53 15.26 4.77 0.22
CA ASP A 53 14.24 3.71 0.28
C ASP A 53 13.12 4.00 1.28
N HIS A 54 13.44 4.58 2.44
CA HIS A 54 12.44 4.87 3.46
C HIS A 54 11.84 6.26 3.24
N PRO A 55 10.52 6.44 3.37
CA PRO A 55 9.90 7.75 3.41
C PRO A 55 10.49 8.61 4.53
N ASN A 56 10.66 9.91 4.26
CA ASN A 56 10.83 10.91 5.32
C ASN A 56 9.47 11.49 5.73
N ALA A 57 9.43 12.46 6.65
CA ALA A 57 8.17 13.04 7.11
C ALA A 57 7.26 13.61 6.00
N ALA A 58 7.84 14.15 4.92
CA ALA A 58 7.06 14.62 3.77
C ALA A 58 6.54 13.45 2.92
N GLY A 59 7.30 12.36 2.82
CA GLY A 59 6.84 11.12 2.19
C GLY A 59 5.71 10.48 2.99
N ASP A 60 5.83 10.41 4.31
CA ASP A 60 4.77 9.93 5.19
C ASP A 60 3.47 10.73 5.02
N ALA A 61 3.55 12.06 4.88
CA ALA A 61 2.39 12.89 4.62
C ALA A 61 1.67 12.53 3.30
N ILE A 62 2.41 12.11 2.27
CA ILE A 62 1.83 11.62 1.01
C ILE A 62 1.14 10.27 1.22
N ILE A 63 1.79 9.33 1.91
CA ILE A 63 1.21 8.02 2.23
C ILE A 63 -0.10 8.19 3.00
N VAL A 64 -0.09 9.01 4.05
CA VAL A 64 -1.28 9.28 4.87
C VAL A 64 -2.40 9.87 4.01
N ARG A 65 -2.11 10.87 3.18
CA ARG A 65 -3.11 11.48 2.29
C ARG A 65 -3.70 10.47 1.31
N ASN A 66 -2.87 9.62 0.71
CA ASN A 66 -3.30 8.65 -0.30
C ASN A 66 -4.07 7.48 0.32
N MET A 67 -3.70 7.04 1.54
CA MET A 67 -4.35 5.96 2.26
C MET A 67 -5.68 6.38 2.94
N LEU A 68 -5.82 7.67 3.29
CA LEU A 68 -6.96 8.18 4.06
C LEU A 68 -8.34 7.74 3.52
N PRO A 69 -8.64 7.80 2.20
CA PRO A 69 -9.94 7.36 1.68
C PRO A 69 -10.25 5.88 1.97
N MET A 70 -9.24 5.01 1.98
CA MET A 70 -9.40 3.60 2.29
C MET A 70 -9.68 3.36 3.77
N VAL A 71 -9.09 4.17 4.65
CA VAL A 71 -9.34 4.15 6.10
C VAL A 71 -10.75 4.66 6.39
N GLU A 72 -11.18 5.74 5.74
CA GLU A 72 -12.55 6.26 5.85
C GLU A 72 -13.58 5.22 5.38
N ALA A 73 -13.34 4.56 4.25
CA ALA A 73 -14.18 3.48 3.75
C ALA A 73 -14.23 2.29 4.72
N LEU A 74 -13.10 1.92 5.34
CA LEU A 74 -13.05 0.88 6.36
C LEU A 74 -13.88 1.25 7.59
N LEU A 75 -13.75 2.48 8.08
CA LEU A 75 -14.51 2.96 9.24
C LEU A 75 -16.02 3.00 8.96
N ALA A 76 -16.42 3.39 7.75
CA ALA A 76 -17.82 3.38 7.32
C ALA A 76 -18.44 1.97 7.30
N GLN A 77 -17.64 0.90 7.15
CA GLN A 77 -18.14 -0.48 7.24
C GLN A 77 -18.44 -0.92 8.69
N VAL A 78 -17.83 -0.27 9.68
CA VAL A 78 -17.95 -0.65 11.09
C VAL A 78 -18.95 0.23 11.85
N GLN A 79 -19.18 1.46 11.40
CA GLN A 79 -20.19 2.32 12.00
C GLN A 79 -21.60 1.87 11.60
N PRO A 80 -22.49 1.55 12.55
CA PRO A 80 -23.89 1.32 12.25
C PRO A 80 -24.51 2.62 11.73
N HIS A 81 -25.34 2.51 10.70
CA HIS A 81 -26.21 3.60 10.22
C HIS A 81 -27.18 4.06 11.31
#